data_AF-A0A1H2MPK4-F1
#
_entry.id   AF-A0A1H2MPK4-F1
#
_cell.length_a   1.000
_cell.length_b   1.000
_cell.length_c   1.000
_cell.angle_alpha   90.00
_cell.angle_beta   90.00
_cell.angle_gamma   90.00
#
_symmetry.space_group_name_H-M   'P 1'
#
loop_
_entity.id
_entity.type
_entity.pdbx_description
1 polymer ?
#
loop_
_entity_poly.entity_id
_entity_poly.type
_entity_poly.pdbx_seq_one_letter_code
_entity_poly.pdbx_strand_id
1 'polypeptide(L)'
;MTEILREYDLVHASTAVRQGDVLEAVDASASLWKRHLLVITADCDLAHDKNAGRITCVPILSSDEYLLHLQLPKIRRRLQLKMLGSLRSAVPRSPLQGISNDRLQEWTSESEPESIATALELSEGERKKAFSLIAGLHNLRDDVDNLDAAVNAIVAAQLSLPNAPSRKNVLASIKESLRSPFSQPPGDALFVSALGPSHENGYFVYLRHLEQVYEPEIALQPTRLQKSYRRISRLKTEYSHALVQRFGLVFMSIGLPEEYEELRDLHSSVLLERYQ
;
A
#
# COMPACT_ATOMS: atom_id res chain seq x y z
N MET A 1 -12.87 -7.63 33.86
CA MET A 1 -13.35 -7.53 32.47
C MET A 1 -12.56 -6.40 31.83
N THR A 2 -11.60 -6.71 30.96
CA THR A 2 -10.89 -5.70 30.19
C THR A 2 -11.90 -5.11 29.22
N GLU A 3 -12.23 -3.84 29.38
CA GLU A 3 -13.06 -3.12 28.42
C GLU A 3 -12.38 -3.27 27.05
N ILE A 4 -13.08 -3.86 26.07
CA ILE A 4 -12.54 -4.01 24.72
C ILE A 4 -12.41 -2.58 24.19
N LEU A 5 -11.17 -2.12 24.05
CA LEU A 5 -10.87 -0.81 23.49
C LEU A 5 -11.42 -0.77 22.06
N ARG A 6 -12.46 0.04 21.85
CA ARG A 6 -13.03 0.31 20.52
C ARG A 6 -12.59 1.69 20.06
N GLU A 7 -11.99 1.75 18.89
CA GLU A 7 -11.51 2.99 18.24
C GLU A 7 -12.64 3.69 17.47
N TYR A 8 -13.83 3.08 17.41
CA TYR A 8 -14.98 3.57 16.67
C TYR A 8 -16.22 3.75 17.57
N ASP A 9 -17.10 4.62 17.12
CA ASP A 9 -18.46 4.81 17.58
C ASP A 9 -19.45 4.30 16.51
N LEU A 10 -20.61 3.85 16.98
CA LEU A 10 -21.73 3.52 16.09
C LEU A 10 -22.36 4.81 15.56
N VAL A 11 -22.74 4.78 14.29
CA VAL A 11 -23.34 5.93 13.60
C VAL A 11 -24.84 5.73 13.44
N HIS A 12 -25.60 6.78 13.71
CA HIS A 12 -27.04 6.80 13.49
C HIS A 12 -27.37 7.20 12.06
N ALA A 13 -28.45 6.65 11.52
CA ALA A 13 -28.89 6.92 10.16
C ALA A 13 -29.41 8.37 9.93
N SER A 14 -29.64 9.11 11.01
CA SER A 14 -30.11 10.50 10.98
C SER A 14 -28.99 11.54 11.00
N THR A 15 -27.73 11.15 11.19
CA THR A 15 -26.62 12.10 11.27
C THR A 15 -25.99 12.32 9.89
N ALA A 16 -25.65 13.56 9.57
CA ALA A 16 -24.87 13.89 8.37
C ALA A 16 -23.50 13.21 8.38
N VAL A 17 -22.87 13.13 7.20
CA VAL A 17 -21.48 12.66 7.07
C VAL A 17 -20.55 13.59 7.86
N ARG A 18 -19.54 13.03 8.53
CA ARG A 18 -18.52 13.78 9.27
C ARG A 18 -17.12 13.22 9.05
N GLN A 19 -16.11 14.02 9.39
CA GLN A 19 -14.74 13.56 9.49
C GLN A 19 -14.64 12.33 10.41
N GLY A 20 -13.88 11.34 9.98
CA GLY A 20 -13.74 10.06 10.69
C GLY A 20 -14.84 9.05 10.38
N ASP A 21 -15.90 9.38 9.63
CA ASP A 21 -16.86 8.38 9.15
C ASP A 21 -16.15 7.32 8.29
N VAL A 22 -16.49 6.05 8.52
CA VAL A 22 -16.01 4.93 7.71
C VAL A 22 -17.10 4.54 6.71
N LEU A 23 -16.75 4.56 5.43
CA LEU A 23 -17.59 4.17 4.31
C LEU A 23 -17.17 2.79 3.81
N GLU A 24 -18.15 1.99 3.43
CA GLU A 24 -17.96 0.70 2.80
C GLU A 24 -18.68 0.68 1.45
N ALA A 25 -18.00 0.20 0.41
CA ALA A 25 -18.60 0.02 -0.90
C ALA A 25 -19.73 -1.02 -0.84
N VAL A 26 -20.83 -0.75 -1.54
CA VAL A 26 -21.93 -1.71 -1.68
C VAL A 26 -21.56 -2.84 -2.65
N ASP A 27 -20.71 -2.53 -3.64
CA ASP A 27 -20.14 -3.52 -4.54
C ASP A 27 -19.10 -4.39 -3.83
N ALA A 28 -19.40 -5.68 -3.68
CA ALA A 28 -18.50 -6.65 -3.06
C ALA A 28 -17.21 -6.89 -3.89
N SER A 29 -17.22 -6.55 -5.18
CA SER A 29 -16.05 -6.65 -6.07
C SER A 29 -15.17 -5.39 -6.07
N ALA A 30 -15.51 -4.39 -5.26
CA ALA A 30 -14.74 -3.16 -5.16
C ALA A 30 -13.26 -3.46 -4.82
N SER A 31 -12.37 -2.82 -5.58
CA SER A 31 -10.93 -2.89 -5.35
C SER A 31 -10.58 -2.45 -3.93
N LEU A 32 -9.46 -2.94 -3.40
CA LEU A 32 -8.98 -2.58 -2.05
C LEU A 32 -8.85 -1.07 -1.81
N TRP A 33 -8.61 -0.27 -2.86
CA TRP A 33 -8.52 1.18 -2.80
C TRP A 33 -9.85 1.91 -2.62
N LYS A 34 -10.97 1.20 -2.84
CA LYS A 34 -12.32 1.77 -2.83
C LYS A 34 -13.27 1.05 -1.90
N ARG A 35 -12.90 -0.14 -1.39
CA ARG A 35 -13.78 -0.99 -0.60
C ARG A 35 -14.13 -0.38 0.75
N HIS A 36 -13.11 0.09 1.47
CA HIS A 36 -13.27 0.78 2.75
C HIS A 36 -12.56 2.11 2.68
N LEU A 37 -13.26 3.17 3.05
CA LEU A 37 -12.78 4.55 2.96
C LEU A 37 -13.00 5.25 4.29
N LEU A 38 -12.03 6.05 4.72
CA LEU A 38 -12.16 6.94 5.87
C LEU A 38 -12.33 8.38 5.37
N VAL A 39 -13.38 9.05 5.81
CA VAL A 39 -13.62 10.47 5.51
C VAL A 39 -12.59 11.32 6.24
N ILE A 40 -11.82 12.11 5.48
CA ILE A 40 -10.85 13.07 6.01
C ILE A 40 -11.23 14.53 5.78
N THR A 41 -12.24 14.81 4.95
CA THR A 41 -12.81 16.16 4.82
C THR A 41 -13.14 16.72 6.20
N ALA A 42 -12.68 17.93 6.48
CA ALA A 42 -12.87 18.56 7.78
C ALA A 42 -14.35 18.85 8.04
N ASP A 43 -14.79 18.69 9.29
CA ASP A 43 -16.17 18.99 9.69
C ASP A 43 -16.56 20.45 9.39
N CYS A 44 -15.60 21.39 9.49
CA CYS A 44 -15.84 22.77 9.12
C CYS A 44 -16.07 22.95 7.62
N ASP A 45 -15.48 22.14 6.75
CA ASP A 45 -15.73 22.21 5.32
C ASP A 45 -17.09 21.61 4.97
N LEU A 46 -17.45 20.49 5.62
CA LEU A 46 -18.77 19.85 5.47
C LEU A 46 -19.90 20.75 5.96
N ALA A 47 -19.71 21.44 7.09
CA ALA A 47 -20.75 22.30 7.66
C ALA A 47 -21.02 23.59 6.87
N HIS A 48 -20.07 24.01 6.01
CA HIS A 48 -20.18 25.24 5.23
C HIS A 48 -20.24 24.97 3.71
N ASP A 49 -20.51 23.73 3.29
CA ASP A 49 -20.58 23.29 1.89
C ASP A 49 -19.33 23.67 1.05
N LYS A 50 -18.15 23.78 1.69
CA LYS A 50 -16.88 24.17 1.03
C LYS A 50 -16.28 23.07 0.18
N ASN A 51 -16.89 21.89 0.21
CA ASN A 51 -16.44 20.68 -0.46
C ASN A 51 -17.18 20.43 -1.79
N ALA A 52 -18.12 21.29 -2.18
CA ALA A 52 -18.91 21.17 -3.42
C ALA A 52 -19.57 19.78 -3.61
N GLY A 53 -20.02 19.17 -2.51
CA GLY A 53 -20.62 17.84 -2.48
C GLY A 53 -19.63 16.69 -2.71
N ARG A 54 -18.31 16.94 -2.70
CA ARG A 54 -17.25 15.93 -2.79
C ARG A 54 -16.68 15.64 -1.41
N ILE A 55 -16.64 14.39 -1.04
CA ILE A 55 -16.07 13.91 0.22
C ILE A 55 -14.70 13.32 -0.08
N THR A 56 -13.66 13.91 0.50
CA THR A 56 -12.29 13.43 0.41
C THR A 56 -12.08 12.34 1.43
N CYS A 57 -11.59 11.20 0.94
CA CYS A 57 -11.36 10.01 1.73
C CYS A 57 -9.96 9.46 1.50
N VAL A 58 -9.49 8.64 2.44
CA VAL A 58 -8.31 7.77 2.30
C VAL A 58 -8.73 6.31 2.39
N PRO A 59 -8.08 5.39 1.66
CA PRO A 59 -8.42 3.98 1.69
C PRO A 59 -7.98 3.33 3.00
N ILE A 60 -8.77 2.34 3.40
CA ILE A 60 -8.50 1.48 4.54
C ILE A 60 -8.31 0.06 3.99
N LEU A 61 -7.13 -0.50 4.21
CA LEU A 61 -6.78 -1.84 3.76
C LEU A 61 -6.88 -2.79 4.95
N SER A 62 -7.31 -4.03 4.72
CA SER A 62 -7.11 -5.07 5.73
C SER A 62 -5.61 -5.28 5.98
N SER A 63 -5.26 -5.82 7.14
CA SER A 63 -3.89 -6.16 7.47
C SER A 63 -3.22 -7.03 6.39
N ASP A 64 -3.90 -8.06 5.91
CA ASP A 64 -3.41 -8.94 4.84
C ASP A 64 -3.18 -8.18 3.52
N GLU A 65 -4.12 -7.33 3.12
CA GLU A 65 -3.97 -6.53 1.89
C GLU A 65 -2.83 -5.53 1.98
N TYR A 66 -2.70 -4.86 3.12
CA TYR A 66 -1.59 -3.94 3.37
C TYR A 66 -0.24 -4.66 3.31
N LEU A 67 -0.14 -5.81 3.97
CA LEU A 67 1.09 -6.60 3.97
C LEU A 67 1.41 -7.11 2.56
N LEU A 68 0.43 -7.67 1.85
CA LEU A 68 0.58 -8.26 0.53
C LEU A 68 0.93 -7.21 -0.54
N HIS A 69 0.23 -6.07 -0.57
CA HIS A 69 0.37 -5.09 -1.64
C HIS A 69 1.36 -3.96 -1.34
N LEU A 70 1.70 -3.68 -0.07
CA LEU A 70 2.57 -2.56 0.28
C LEU A 70 3.87 -2.95 1.01
N GLN A 71 3.89 -4.07 1.74
CA GLN A 71 5.07 -4.49 2.52
C GLN A 71 5.89 -5.58 1.82
N LEU A 72 5.25 -6.66 1.39
CA LEU A 72 5.91 -7.77 0.70
C LEU A 72 6.63 -7.34 -0.59
N PRO A 73 6.12 -6.40 -1.42
CA PRO A 73 6.85 -5.95 -2.61
C PRO A 73 8.21 -5.32 -2.28
N LYS A 74 8.32 -4.64 -1.12
CA LYS A 74 9.61 -4.09 -0.65
C LYS A 74 10.59 -5.18 -0.24
N ILE A 75 10.10 -6.27 0.36
CA ILE A 75 10.91 -7.44 0.72
C ILE A 75 11.35 -8.18 -0.54
N ARG A 76 10.40 -8.46 -1.44
CA ARG A 76 10.62 -9.08 -2.75
C ARG A 76 11.67 -8.33 -3.56
N ARG A 77 11.52 -7.01 -3.73
CA ARG A 77 12.47 -6.18 -4.49
C ARG A 77 13.89 -6.23 -3.91
N ARG A 78 14.04 -6.15 -2.59
CA ARG A 78 15.35 -6.28 -1.93
C ARG A 78 15.97 -7.65 -2.17
N LEU A 79 15.16 -8.72 -2.11
CA LEU A 79 15.63 -10.07 -2.36
C LEU A 79 16.00 -10.28 -3.83
N GLN A 80 15.19 -9.81 -4.78
CA GLN A 80 15.49 -9.85 -6.22
C GLN A 80 16.84 -9.19 -6.50
N LEU A 81 17.09 -7.98 -5.98
CA LEU A 81 18.38 -7.30 -6.14
C LEU A 81 19.55 -8.11 -5.57
N LYS A 82 19.37 -8.72 -4.39
CA LYS A 82 20.39 -9.60 -3.78
C LYS A 82 20.66 -10.85 -4.62
N MET A 83 19.62 -11.46 -5.18
CA MET A 83 19.74 -12.64 -6.04
C MET A 83 20.40 -12.30 -7.37
N LEU A 84 20.05 -11.18 -8.01
CA LEU A 84 20.69 -10.68 -9.23
C LEU A 84 22.18 -10.40 -8.99
N GLY A 85 22.53 -9.76 -7.87
CA GLY A 85 23.93 -9.56 -7.47
C GLY A 85 24.68 -10.88 -7.27
N SER A 86 24.03 -11.87 -6.65
CA SER A 86 24.60 -13.21 -6.45
C SER A 86 24.79 -13.96 -7.77
N LEU A 87 23.84 -13.80 -8.71
CA LEU A 87 23.90 -14.42 -10.03
C LEU A 87 25.08 -13.88 -10.84
N ARG A 88 25.28 -12.55 -10.84
CA ARG A 88 26.46 -11.94 -11.48
C ARG A 88 27.77 -12.42 -10.90
N SER A 89 27.88 -12.49 -9.58
CA SER A 89 29.08 -12.98 -8.90
C SER A 89 29.34 -14.47 -9.14
N ALA A 90 28.28 -15.27 -9.32
CA ALA A 90 28.40 -16.69 -9.65
C ALA A 90 28.88 -16.93 -11.08
N VAL A 91 28.80 -15.91 -11.95
CA VAL A 91 29.19 -16.01 -13.36
C VAL A 91 30.06 -14.82 -13.81
N PRO A 92 31.30 -14.71 -13.30
CA PRO A 92 32.14 -13.54 -13.53
C PRO A 92 32.67 -13.42 -14.97
N ARG A 93 32.75 -14.53 -15.72
CA ARG A 93 33.21 -14.58 -17.13
C ARG A 93 32.07 -14.63 -18.16
N SER A 94 30.88 -14.21 -17.74
CA SER A 94 29.63 -14.41 -18.51
C SER A 94 29.33 -13.31 -19.52
N PRO A 95 28.52 -13.60 -20.57
CA PRO A 95 27.77 -12.59 -21.31
C PRO A 95 26.90 -11.66 -20.45
N LEU A 96 26.64 -12.00 -19.18
CA LEU A 96 25.86 -11.16 -18.25
C LEU A 96 26.46 -9.78 -17.95
N GLN A 97 27.76 -9.54 -18.19
CA GLN A 97 28.39 -8.24 -17.86
C GLN A 97 27.76 -7.06 -18.61
N GLY A 98 27.17 -7.29 -19.79
CA GLY A 98 26.50 -6.25 -20.59
C GLY A 98 24.99 -6.12 -20.35
N ILE A 99 24.37 -7.04 -19.61
CA ILE A 99 22.92 -7.07 -19.41
C ILE A 99 22.57 -6.27 -18.15
N SER A 100 21.57 -5.38 -18.20
CA SER A 100 21.09 -4.64 -17.03
C SER A 100 20.34 -5.55 -16.03
N ASN A 101 20.13 -5.08 -14.81
CA ASN A 101 19.33 -5.83 -13.83
C ASN A 101 17.87 -5.98 -14.29
N ASP A 102 17.31 -4.92 -14.86
CA ASP A 102 15.94 -4.92 -15.37
C ASP A 102 15.79 -5.94 -16.50
N ARG A 103 16.73 -5.97 -17.45
CA ARG A 103 16.70 -6.95 -18.54
C ARG A 103 16.88 -8.38 -18.03
N LEU A 104 17.71 -8.61 -17.01
CA LEU A 104 17.81 -9.93 -16.40
C LEU A 104 16.50 -10.35 -15.73
N GLN A 105 15.84 -9.43 -15.03
CA GLN A 105 14.56 -9.69 -14.39
C GLN A 105 13.46 -10.00 -15.41
N GLU A 106 13.38 -9.22 -16.50
CA GLU A 106 12.49 -9.51 -17.64
C GLU A 106 12.78 -10.88 -18.25
N TRP A 107 14.06 -11.22 -18.47
CA TRP A 107 14.42 -12.52 -19.03
C TRP A 107 13.97 -13.68 -18.13
N THR A 108 14.11 -13.54 -16.81
CA THR A 108 13.55 -14.50 -15.84
C THR A 108 12.03 -14.56 -15.79
N SER A 109 11.34 -13.62 -16.44
CA SER A 109 9.89 -13.60 -16.61
C SER A 109 9.44 -14.20 -17.96
N GLU A 110 10.30 -14.11 -18.98
CA GLU A 110 10.05 -14.58 -20.34
C GLU A 110 10.45 -16.04 -20.59
N SER A 111 11.37 -16.58 -19.79
CA SER A 111 12.00 -17.88 -20.05
C SER A 111 12.08 -18.76 -18.80
N GLU A 112 12.05 -20.08 -19.03
CA GLU A 112 12.22 -21.07 -17.97
C GLU A 112 13.67 -21.09 -17.45
N PRO A 113 13.88 -21.39 -16.15
CA PRO A 113 15.21 -21.35 -15.55
C PRO A 113 16.27 -22.19 -16.26
N GLU A 114 15.89 -23.35 -16.79
CA GLU A 114 16.80 -24.25 -17.50
C GLU A 114 17.25 -23.70 -18.85
N SER A 115 16.34 -23.04 -19.59
CA SER A 115 16.64 -22.39 -20.86
C SER A 115 17.63 -21.25 -20.66
N ILE A 116 17.43 -20.43 -19.62
CA ILE A 116 18.34 -19.33 -19.27
C ILE A 116 19.71 -19.89 -18.87
N ALA A 117 19.76 -20.89 -17.99
CA ALA A 117 21.01 -21.49 -17.54
C ALA A 117 21.80 -22.16 -18.69
N THR A 118 21.10 -22.71 -19.69
CA THR A 118 21.70 -23.29 -20.90
C THR A 118 22.25 -22.21 -21.83
N ALA A 119 21.49 -21.14 -22.07
CA ALA A 119 21.90 -20.01 -22.92
C ALA A 119 23.14 -19.27 -22.41
N LEU A 120 23.43 -19.38 -21.12
CA LEU A 120 24.62 -18.76 -20.51
C LEU A 120 25.92 -19.55 -20.75
N GLU A 121 25.87 -20.73 -21.37
CA GLU A 121 27.03 -21.57 -21.72
C GLU A 121 27.97 -21.87 -20.54
N LEU A 122 27.38 -22.11 -19.36
CA LEU A 122 28.12 -22.26 -18.10
C LEU A 122 28.73 -23.66 -17.92
N SER A 123 29.85 -23.72 -17.17
CA SER A 123 30.37 -24.97 -16.65
C SER A 123 29.34 -25.65 -15.72
N GLU A 124 29.44 -26.96 -15.49
CA GLU A 124 28.41 -27.69 -14.73
C GLU A 124 28.18 -27.13 -13.31
N GLY A 125 29.25 -26.74 -12.61
CA GLY A 125 29.17 -26.15 -11.27
C GLY A 125 28.55 -24.75 -11.26
N GLU A 126 28.88 -23.91 -12.24
CA GLU A 126 28.30 -22.58 -12.41
C GLU A 126 26.83 -22.68 -12.84
N ARG A 127 26.51 -23.63 -13.73
CA ARG A 127 25.15 -23.89 -14.21
C ARG A 127 24.22 -24.26 -13.06
N LYS A 128 24.63 -25.17 -12.16
CA LYS A 128 23.82 -25.55 -10.98
C LYS A 128 23.52 -24.35 -10.07
N LYS A 129 24.52 -23.49 -9.84
CA LYS A 129 24.37 -22.26 -9.03
C LYS A 129 23.45 -21.24 -9.71
N ALA A 130 23.69 -20.97 -10.99
CA ALA A 130 22.89 -20.05 -11.79
C ALA A 130 21.44 -20.53 -11.87
N PHE A 131 21.20 -21.81 -12.15
CA PHE A 131 19.87 -22.40 -12.18
C PHE A 131 19.12 -22.19 -10.86
N SER A 132 19.74 -22.49 -9.71
CA SER A 132 19.12 -22.26 -8.39
C SER A 132 18.70 -20.80 -8.20
N LEU A 133 19.56 -19.86 -8.56
CA LEU A 133 19.29 -18.42 -8.45
C LEU A 133 18.19 -17.96 -9.41
N ILE A 134 18.19 -18.44 -10.65
CA ILE A 134 17.17 -18.10 -11.66
C ILE A 134 15.82 -18.69 -11.24
N ALA A 135 15.78 -19.93 -10.77
CA ALA A 135 14.56 -20.55 -10.25
C ALA A 135 13.99 -19.78 -9.04
N GLY A 136 14.86 -19.31 -8.14
CA GLY A 136 14.42 -18.45 -7.04
C GLY A 136 13.89 -17.09 -7.51
N LEU A 137 14.50 -16.45 -8.52
CA LEU A 137 13.98 -15.22 -9.14
C LEU A 137 12.61 -15.46 -9.79
N HIS A 138 12.46 -16.60 -10.48
CA HIS A 138 11.20 -17.02 -11.09
C HIS A 138 10.08 -17.20 -10.07
N ASN A 139 10.39 -17.73 -8.88
CA ASN A 139 9.43 -17.83 -7.78
C ASN A 139 9.01 -16.46 -7.21
N LEU A 140 9.80 -15.41 -7.42
CA LEU A 140 9.52 -14.05 -6.94
C LEU A 140 8.70 -13.21 -7.93
N ARG A 141 8.05 -13.82 -8.93
CA ARG A 141 7.14 -13.11 -9.85
C ARG A 141 5.93 -12.54 -9.11
N ASP A 142 5.29 -11.55 -9.72
CA ASP A 142 4.36 -10.66 -9.02
C ASP A 142 2.97 -11.24 -8.76
N ASP A 143 2.64 -12.37 -9.37
CA ASP A 143 1.29 -12.93 -9.45
C ASP A 143 0.94 -13.80 -8.24
N VAL A 144 0.82 -13.18 -7.06
CA VAL A 144 0.42 -13.93 -5.86
C VAL A 144 -0.79 -13.29 -5.19
N ASP A 145 -1.88 -14.04 -5.16
CA ASP A 145 -3.19 -13.55 -4.71
C ASP A 145 -3.41 -13.61 -3.20
N ASN A 146 -2.49 -14.22 -2.45
CA ASN A 146 -2.60 -14.33 -0.99
C ASN A 146 -1.25 -14.26 -0.27
N LEU A 147 -1.31 -13.85 0.99
CA LEU A 147 -0.15 -13.61 1.84
C LEU A 147 0.72 -14.86 2.04
N ASP A 148 0.11 -16.02 2.27
CA ASP A 148 0.83 -17.27 2.53
C ASP A 148 1.65 -17.74 1.33
N ALA A 149 1.06 -17.73 0.14
CA ALA A 149 1.75 -18.06 -1.09
C ALA A 149 2.91 -17.08 -1.34
N ALA A 150 2.71 -15.79 -1.06
CA ALA A 150 3.74 -14.77 -1.29
C ALA A 150 4.92 -14.93 -0.30
N VAL A 151 4.61 -15.24 0.96
CA VAL A 151 5.64 -15.60 1.97
C VAL A 151 6.39 -16.87 1.56
N ASN A 152 5.68 -17.91 1.12
CA ASN A 152 6.31 -19.16 0.69
C ASN A 152 7.24 -18.96 -0.51
N ALA A 153 6.86 -18.13 -1.48
CA ALA A 153 7.70 -17.74 -2.60
C ALA A 153 8.99 -17.05 -2.13
N ILE A 154 8.88 -16.09 -1.21
CA ILE A 154 10.04 -15.39 -0.63
C ILE A 154 10.94 -16.37 0.14
N VAL A 155 10.36 -17.28 0.93
CA VAL A 155 11.10 -18.31 1.66
C VAL A 155 11.87 -19.20 0.69
N ALA A 156 11.21 -19.71 -0.35
CA ALA A 156 11.82 -20.56 -1.36
C ALA A 156 12.99 -19.85 -2.05
N ALA A 157 12.79 -18.60 -2.48
CA ALA A 157 13.83 -17.81 -3.11
C ALA A 157 15.01 -17.49 -2.19
N GLN A 158 14.78 -17.21 -0.90
CA GLN A 158 15.87 -17.04 0.07
C GLN A 158 16.69 -18.32 0.26
N LEU A 159 16.05 -19.49 0.24
CA LEU A 159 16.73 -20.78 0.36
C LEU A 159 17.56 -21.14 -0.87
N SER A 160 17.29 -20.51 -2.03
CA SER A 160 18.06 -20.67 -3.26
C SER A 160 19.36 -19.85 -3.30
N LEU A 161 19.58 -18.94 -2.33
CA LEU A 161 20.80 -18.12 -2.27
C LEU A 161 22.03 -18.94 -1.87
N PRO A 162 23.23 -18.56 -2.35
CA PRO A 162 24.48 -19.06 -1.79
C PRO A 162 24.57 -18.75 -0.29
N ASN A 163 24.96 -19.74 0.51
CA ASN A 163 25.00 -19.63 1.98
C ASN A 163 23.64 -19.25 2.59
N ALA A 164 22.55 -19.82 2.05
CA ALA A 164 21.20 -19.57 2.56
C ALA A 164 21.11 -19.84 4.07
N PRO A 165 20.45 -18.95 4.84
CA PRO A 165 20.14 -19.24 6.24
C PRO A 165 19.24 -20.47 6.35
N SER A 166 19.20 -21.09 7.54
CA SER A 166 18.24 -22.15 7.80
C SER A 166 16.81 -21.66 7.56
N ARG A 167 15.90 -22.56 7.12
CA ARG A 167 14.48 -22.23 6.92
C ARG A 167 13.85 -21.57 8.15
N LYS A 168 14.24 -21.99 9.35
CA LYS A 168 13.80 -21.39 10.62
C LYS A 168 14.20 -19.91 10.71
N ASN A 169 15.44 -19.57 10.37
CA ASN A 169 15.95 -18.21 10.44
C ASN A 169 15.33 -17.31 9.36
N VAL A 170 15.13 -17.85 8.15
CA VAL A 170 14.40 -17.18 7.06
C VAL A 170 12.98 -16.79 7.51
N LEU A 171 12.23 -17.77 8.04
CA LEU A 171 10.86 -17.52 8.52
C LEU A 171 10.82 -16.51 9.68
N ALA A 172 11.78 -16.57 10.61
CA ALA A 172 11.85 -15.60 11.70
C ALA A 172 12.08 -14.17 11.18
N SER A 173 12.97 -13.99 10.20
CA SER A 173 13.25 -12.68 9.59
C SER A 173 12.05 -12.11 8.83
N ILE A 174 11.31 -12.95 8.10
CA ILE A 174 10.10 -12.53 7.39
C ILE A 174 9.01 -12.16 8.40
N LYS A 175 8.79 -12.97 9.43
CA LYS A 175 7.82 -12.68 10.50
C LYS A 175 8.10 -11.33 11.17
N GLU A 176 9.36 -11.05 11.48
CA GLU A 176 9.75 -9.76 12.05
C GLU A 176 9.46 -8.60 11.10
N SER A 177 9.75 -8.79 9.81
CA SER A 177 9.46 -7.78 8.78
C SER A 177 7.95 -7.53 8.60
N LEU A 178 7.11 -8.55 8.77
CA LEU A 178 5.64 -8.44 8.71
C LEU A 178 5.05 -7.88 10.01
N ARG A 179 5.70 -8.11 11.16
CA ARG A 179 5.27 -7.59 12.46
C ARG A 179 5.59 -6.11 12.62
N SER A 180 6.75 -5.67 12.11
CA SER A 180 7.26 -4.32 12.30
C SER A 180 6.24 -3.21 11.96
N PRO A 181 5.48 -3.26 10.84
CA PRO A 181 4.48 -2.25 10.52
C PRO A 181 3.35 -2.07 11.56
N PHE A 182 3.05 -3.09 12.37
CA PHE A 182 2.04 -2.97 13.42
C PHE A 182 2.57 -2.22 14.64
N SER A 183 3.84 -2.45 15.01
CA SER A 183 4.47 -1.80 16.16
C SER A 183 5.00 -0.40 15.81
N GLN A 184 5.43 -0.22 14.57
CA GLN A 184 6.04 1.00 14.04
C GLN A 184 5.52 1.22 12.61
N PRO A 185 4.25 1.63 12.45
CA PRO A 185 3.72 1.91 11.13
C PRO A 185 4.54 3.01 10.46
N PRO A 186 4.78 2.93 9.15
CA PRO A 186 5.44 4.00 8.42
C PRO A 186 4.60 5.29 8.52
N GLY A 187 5.24 6.45 8.36
CA GLY A 187 4.57 7.75 8.55
C GLY A 187 3.35 8.00 7.65
N ASP A 188 3.20 7.20 6.59
CA ASP A 188 2.09 7.24 5.64
C ASP A 188 0.99 6.20 5.89
N ALA A 189 1.04 5.48 7.01
CA ALA A 189 0.01 4.55 7.40
C ALA A 189 -0.35 4.71 8.89
N LEU A 190 -1.59 4.37 9.24
CA LEU A 190 -2.05 4.30 10.62
C LEU A 190 -2.79 2.98 10.83
N PHE A 191 -2.40 2.22 11.85
CA PHE A 191 -3.07 0.98 12.21
C PHE A 191 -4.32 1.28 13.03
N VAL A 192 -5.44 0.63 12.71
CA VAL A 192 -6.65 0.56 13.52
C VAL A 192 -7.06 -0.91 13.66
N SER A 193 -7.39 -1.32 14.86
CA SER A 193 -7.81 -2.69 15.19
C SER A 193 -9.17 -3.07 14.61
N ALA A 194 -10.10 -2.11 14.56
CA ALA A 194 -11.45 -2.37 14.09
C ALA A 194 -12.08 -1.16 13.40
N LEU A 195 -12.91 -1.44 12.40
CA LEU A 195 -13.73 -0.45 11.69
C LEU A 195 -15.19 -0.49 12.10
N GLY A 196 -15.65 -1.53 12.81
CA GLY A 196 -17.05 -1.71 13.15
C GLY A 196 -17.35 -3.10 13.69
N PRO A 197 -18.61 -3.39 14.09
CA PRO A 197 -18.97 -4.66 14.74
C PRO A 197 -18.73 -5.95 13.92
N SER A 198 -18.47 -5.84 12.61
CA SER A 198 -18.18 -6.98 11.73
C SER A 198 -16.82 -6.85 11.04
N HIS A 199 -15.98 -5.93 11.52
CA HIS A 199 -14.72 -5.54 10.90
C HIS A 199 -13.65 -5.38 11.98
N GLU A 200 -13.24 -6.49 12.60
CA GLU A 200 -12.33 -6.53 13.76
C GLU A 200 -10.99 -7.23 13.46
N ASN A 201 -10.58 -7.26 12.18
CA ASN A 201 -9.42 -8.04 11.70
C ASN A 201 -8.11 -7.23 11.58
N GLY A 202 -8.06 -6.01 12.13
CA GLY A 202 -6.92 -5.11 11.99
C GLY A 202 -6.78 -4.54 10.57
N TYR A 203 -6.54 -3.24 10.50
CA TYR A 203 -6.56 -2.48 9.27
C TYR A 203 -5.48 -1.41 9.25
N PHE A 204 -5.10 -0.99 8.06
CA PHE A 204 -4.20 0.13 7.84
C PHE A 204 -4.90 1.20 7.01
N VAL A 205 -5.02 2.40 7.58
CA VAL A 205 -5.43 3.57 6.82
C VAL A 205 -4.22 4.10 6.07
N TYR A 206 -4.28 4.11 4.74
CA TYR A 206 -3.15 4.47 3.89
C TYR A 206 -3.28 5.90 3.36
N LEU A 207 -2.35 6.77 3.78
CA LEU A 207 -2.52 8.22 3.68
C LEU A 207 -1.97 8.83 2.38
N ARG A 208 -1.26 8.05 1.55
CA ARG A 208 -0.72 8.52 0.27
C ARG A 208 -1.69 8.40 -0.90
N HIS A 209 -2.84 7.76 -0.68
CA HIS A 209 -3.87 7.60 -1.70
C HIS A 209 -5.10 8.38 -1.28
N LEU A 210 -5.63 9.18 -2.21
CA LEU A 210 -6.83 9.97 -2.00
C LEU A 210 -7.93 9.47 -2.93
N GLU A 211 -9.12 9.32 -2.37
CA GLU A 211 -10.35 9.06 -3.12
C GLU A 211 -11.32 10.22 -2.91
N GLN A 212 -12.14 10.48 -3.91
CA GLN A 212 -13.24 11.44 -3.80
C GLN A 212 -14.56 10.74 -4.06
N VAL A 213 -15.45 10.78 -3.07
CA VAL A 213 -16.79 10.22 -3.15
C VAL A 213 -17.79 11.36 -3.32
N TYR A 214 -18.75 11.22 -4.22
CA TYR A 214 -19.85 12.18 -4.31
C TYR A 214 -20.82 11.94 -3.15
N GLU A 215 -21.11 12.96 -2.35
CA GLU A 215 -21.91 12.81 -1.12
C GLU A 215 -23.28 12.15 -1.37
N PRO A 216 -24.02 12.49 -2.45
CA PRO A 216 -25.25 11.79 -2.79
C PRO A 216 -25.10 10.30 -3.08
N GLU A 217 -23.90 9.76 -3.30
CA GLU A 217 -23.67 8.32 -3.46
C GLU A 217 -23.50 7.58 -2.13
N ILE A 218 -23.53 8.29 -1.00
CA ILE A 218 -23.42 7.71 0.34
C ILE A 218 -24.82 7.48 0.91
N ALA A 219 -25.13 6.22 1.22
CA ALA A 219 -26.34 5.85 1.94
C ALA A 219 -26.24 6.24 3.41
N LEU A 220 -27.03 7.26 3.82
CA LEU A 220 -27.22 7.61 5.23
C LEU A 220 -28.31 6.77 5.90
N GLN A 221 -29.30 6.32 5.11
CA GLN A 221 -30.45 5.53 5.56
C GLN A 221 -30.65 4.34 4.61
N PRO A 222 -31.43 3.32 5.01
CA PRO A 222 -31.92 2.32 4.06
C PRO A 222 -32.75 3.00 2.97
N THR A 223 -32.17 3.25 1.79
CA THR A 223 -32.85 3.90 0.67
C THR A 223 -33.16 2.88 -0.43
N ARG A 224 -34.22 3.12 -1.22
CA ARG A 224 -34.53 2.32 -2.43
C ARG A 224 -33.60 2.62 -3.61
N LEU A 225 -32.82 3.70 -3.54
CA LEU A 225 -31.87 4.08 -4.59
C LEU A 225 -30.60 3.25 -4.44
N GLN A 226 -30.04 2.82 -5.57
CA GLN A 226 -28.70 2.23 -5.59
C GLN A 226 -27.69 3.32 -5.22
N LYS A 227 -27.05 3.16 -4.06
CA LYS A 227 -25.95 3.99 -3.58
C LYS A 227 -24.65 3.20 -3.71
N SER A 228 -23.55 3.89 -4.02
CA SER A 228 -22.23 3.26 -4.17
C SER A 228 -21.63 2.87 -2.82
N TYR A 229 -21.95 3.64 -1.77
CA TYR A 229 -21.36 3.50 -0.44
C TYR A 229 -22.42 3.45 0.65
N ARG A 230 -22.10 2.77 1.76
CA ARG A 230 -22.82 2.83 3.03
C ARG A 230 -21.89 3.25 4.15
N ARG A 231 -22.40 4.01 5.11
CA ARG A 231 -21.64 4.33 6.33
C ARG A 231 -21.77 3.20 7.35
N ILE A 232 -20.66 2.71 7.88
CA ILE A 232 -20.64 1.57 8.81
C ILE A 232 -20.30 1.97 10.25
N SER A 233 -19.52 3.03 10.45
CA SER A 233 -19.11 3.53 11.77
C SER A 233 -18.48 4.93 11.65
N ARG A 234 -17.95 5.42 12.76
CA ARG A 234 -17.09 6.60 12.83
C ARG A 234 -15.91 6.33 13.75
N LEU A 235 -14.70 6.66 13.36
CA LEU A 235 -13.56 6.66 14.29
C LEU A 235 -13.76 7.74 15.36
N LYS A 236 -13.43 7.40 16.60
CA LYS A 236 -13.45 8.37 17.70
C LYS A 236 -12.54 9.55 17.39
N THR A 237 -12.91 10.70 17.92
CA THR A 237 -12.31 12.01 17.63
C THR A 237 -10.79 12.01 17.82
N GLU A 238 -10.26 11.32 18.83
CA GLU A 238 -8.82 11.29 19.10
C GLU A 238 -8.06 10.60 17.96
N TYR A 239 -8.63 9.53 17.38
CA TYR A 239 -8.02 8.77 16.28
C TYR A 239 -8.18 9.50 14.95
N SER A 240 -9.34 10.10 14.69
CA SER A 240 -9.54 10.89 13.47
C SER A 240 -8.62 12.11 13.44
N HIS A 241 -8.46 12.82 14.55
CA HIS A 241 -7.53 13.95 14.67
C HIS A 241 -6.07 13.51 14.49
N ALA A 242 -5.64 12.44 15.15
CA ALA A 242 -4.28 11.91 15.01
C ALA A 242 -3.98 11.53 13.55
N LEU A 243 -4.97 10.96 12.86
CA LEU A 243 -4.86 10.58 11.46
C LEU A 243 -4.76 11.79 10.54
N VAL A 244 -5.60 12.81 10.73
CA VAL A 244 -5.57 14.04 9.93
C VAL A 244 -4.27 14.81 10.12
N GLN A 245 -3.74 14.85 11.35
CA GLN A 245 -2.41 15.42 11.62
C GLN A 245 -1.32 14.64 10.88
N ARG A 246 -1.34 13.31 10.95
CA ARG A 246 -0.38 12.47 10.22
C ARG A 246 -0.51 12.66 8.71
N PHE A 247 -1.73 12.77 8.19
CA PHE A 247 -2.00 13.07 6.79
C PHE A 247 -1.35 14.40 6.36
N GLY A 248 -1.53 15.47 7.14
CA GLY A 248 -0.88 16.75 6.88
C GLY A 248 0.65 16.62 6.80
N LEU A 249 1.26 15.92 7.76
CA LEU A 249 2.71 15.70 7.79
C LEU A 249 3.25 14.95 6.56
N VAL A 250 2.49 14.02 5.98
CA VAL A 250 2.90 13.29 4.76
C VAL A 250 3.13 14.24 3.58
N PHE A 251 2.36 15.33 3.47
CA PHE A 251 2.39 16.23 2.32
C PHE A 251 3.00 17.61 2.58
N MET A 252 3.18 18.00 3.85
CA MET A 252 3.84 19.28 4.20
C MET A 252 5.35 19.32 3.94
N SER A 253 5.98 18.19 3.60
CA SER A 253 7.42 18.08 3.42
C SER A 253 7.97 18.68 2.11
N ILE A 254 7.11 19.27 1.27
CA ILE A 254 7.48 19.85 -0.02
C ILE A 254 6.98 21.30 -0.05
N GLY A 255 7.87 22.25 0.27
CA GLY A 255 7.61 23.68 0.10
C GLY A 255 7.68 24.10 -1.37
N LEU A 256 7.03 25.21 -1.73
CA LEU A 256 7.17 25.83 -3.04
C LEU A 256 8.36 26.82 -3.02
N PRO A 257 9.09 26.99 -4.14
CA PRO A 257 10.09 28.03 -4.27
C PRO A 257 9.48 29.44 -4.14
N GLU A 258 10.24 30.41 -3.63
CA GLU A 258 9.78 31.81 -3.45
C GLU A 258 9.30 32.43 -4.78
N GLU A 259 9.92 32.05 -5.90
CA GLU A 259 9.56 32.54 -7.23
C GLU A 259 8.10 32.21 -7.63
N TYR A 260 7.55 31.10 -7.12
CA TYR A 260 6.14 30.76 -7.33
C TYR A 260 5.21 31.73 -6.60
N GLU A 261 5.57 32.15 -5.38
CA GLU A 261 4.75 33.05 -4.56
C GLU A 261 4.70 34.45 -5.21
N GLU A 262 5.83 34.94 -5.72
CA GLU A 262 5.92 36.21 -6.46
C GLU A 262 5.04 36.21 -7.73
N LEU A 263 5.07 35.12 -8.50
CA LEU A 263 4.25 34.96 -9.70
C LEU A 263 2.74 34.91 -9.38
N ARG A 264 2.35 34.24 -8.29
CA ARG A 264 0.95 34.18 -7.83
C ARG A 264 0.42 35.56 -7.48
N ASP A 265 1.22 36.35 -6.75
CA ASP A 265 0.81 37.68 -6.30
C ASP A 265 0.74 38.67 -7.47
N LEU A 266 1.61 38.54 -8.47
CA LEU A 266 1.52 39.26 -9.75
C LEU A 266 0.21 38.92 -10.49
N HIS A 267 -0.13 37.64 -10.61
CA HIS A 267 -1.38 37.22 -11.27
C HIS A 267 -2.63 37.73 -10.55
N SER A 268 -2.63 37.75 -9.20
CA SER A 268 -3.71 38.33 -8.39
C SER A 268 -3.89 39.82 -8.71
N SER A 269 -2.77 40.55 -8.82
CA SER A 269 -2.77 41.99 -9.13
C SER A 269 -3.35 42.26 -10.52
N VAL A 270 -2.95 41.49 -11.54
CA VAL A 270 -3.47 41.60 -12.91
C VAL A 270 -4.96 41.26 -13.00
N LEU A 271 -5.44 40.31 -12.19
CA LEU A 271 -6.87 39.99 -12.13
C LEU A 271 -7.70 41.17 -11.60
N LEU A 272 -7.19 41.90 -10.61
CA LEU A 272 -7.87 43.07 -10.04
C LEU A 272 -7.92 44.23 -11.03
N GLU A 273 -6.85 44.46 -11.79
CA GLU A 273 -6.80 45.50 -12.83
C GLU A 273 -7.78 45.22 -13.98
N ARG A 274 -8.06 43.95 -14.29
CA ARG A 274 -8.99 43.57 -15.37
C ARG A 274 -10.45 43.97 -15.12
N TYR A 275 -10.82 44.23 -13.86
CA TYR A 275 -12.18 44.57 -13.46
C TYR A 275 -12.30 45.99 -12.86
N GLN A 276 -11.31 46.85 -13.13
CA GLN A 276 -11.39 48.31 -12.96
C GLN A 276 -11.69 48.98 -14.31
#